data_AF-A0A3E0GWJ5-F1
#
_entry.id   AF-A0A3E0GWJ5-F1
#
_cell.length_a   1.000
_cell.length_b   1.000
_cell.length_c   1.000
_cell.angle_alpha   90.00
_cell.angle_beta   90.00
_cell.angle_gamma   90.00
#
_symmetry.space_group_name_H-M   'P 1'
#
loop_
_entity.id
_entity.type
_entity.pdbx_description
1 polymer ?
#
loop_
_entity_poly.entity_id
_entity_poly.type
_entity_poly.pdbx_seq_one_letter_code
_entity_poly.pdbx_strand_id
1 'polypeptide(L)'
;MTAFVRPTEELFTRLKAEAGEVLPQTRQRPRVEFWPDWDHIASPAASTEAVVAALTLSAVDVPERAWALVVRTHCPRAHKALAALGLPIESVLYGQAPADVVATIATLVNAELGGFEVLTALDVPAMTAEVIAILGGVPRFDDRRS
;
A
#
# COMPACT_ATOMS: atom_id res chain seq x y z
N MET A 1 -5.46 -21.70 0.41
CA MET A 1 -5.53 -20.73 -0.69
C MET A 1 -6.35 -19.57 -0.19
N THR A 2 -5.73 -18.43 0.09
CA THR A 2 -6.44 -17.22 0.53
C THR A 2 -6.60 -16.33 -0.69
N ALA A 3 -7.84 -16.03 -1.08
CA ALA A 3 -8.13 -15.07 -2.13
C ALA A 3 -8.36 -13.71 -1.50
N PHE A 4 -7.64 -12.70 -1.97
CA PHE A 4 -7.80 -11.31 -1.52
C PHE A 4 -8.69 -10.55 -2.52
N VAL A 5 -9.47 -9.60 -2.03
CA VAL A 5 -10.34 -8.76 -2.87
C VAL A 5 -9.76 -7.35 -2.88
N ARG A 6 -9.67 -6.71 -4.05
CA ARG A 6 -9.23 -5.31 -4.12
C ARG A 6 -10.33 -4.37 -3.60
N PRO A 7 -9.98 -3.31 -2.85
CA PRO A 7 -10.95 -2.27 -2.47
C PRO A 7 -11.59 -1.61 -3.70
N THR A 8 -12.88 -1.27 -3.62
CA THR A 8 -13.62 -0.55 -4.68
C THR A 8 -13.82 0.93 -4.34
N GLU A 9 -13.98 1.78 -5.35
CA GLU A 9 -14.34 3.21 -5.15
C GLU A 9 -15.66 3.39 -4.38
N GLU A 10 -16.59 2.44 -4.53
CA GLU A 10 -17.86 2.44 -3.79
C GLU A 10 -17.65 2.23 -2.29
N LEU A 11 -16.78 1.29 -1.90
CA LEU A 11 -16.42 1.05 -0.50
C LEU A 11 -15.89 2.33 0.15
N PHE A 12 -14.99 3.01 -0.56
CA PHE A 12 -14.45 4.29 -0.13
C PHE A 12 -15.52 5.37 0.02
N THR A 13 -16.43 5.50 -0.96
CA THR A 13 -17.50 6.52 -0.93
C THR A 13 -18.36 6.38 0.33
N ARG A 14 -18.59 5.15 0.78
CA ARG A 14 -19.36 4.87 2.00
C ARG A 14 -18.61 5.22 3.29
N LEU A 15 -17.28 5.13 3.27
CA LEU A 15 -16.40 5.30 4.43
C LEU A 15 -15.68 6.63 4.47
N LYS A 16 -15.95 7.52 3.51
CA LYS A 16 -15.31 8.82 3.39
C LYS A 16 -15.29 9.61 4.70
N ALA A 17 -16.38 9.62 5.45
CA ALA A 17 -16.47 10.35 6.72
C ALA A 17 -15.47 9.86 7.79
N GLU A 18 -15.09 8.59 7.74
CA GLU A 18 -14.08 7.98 8.63
C GLU A 18 -12.68 8.09 8.03
N ALA A 19 -12.57 8.11 6.70
CA ALA A 19 -11.29 8.12 6.00
C ALA A 19 -10.66 9.52 5.85
N GLY A 20 -11.46 10.60 5.89
CA GLY A 20 -10.98 11.99 5.84
C GLY A 20 -11.84 12.93 4.98
N GLU A 21 -11.29 14.09 4.63
CA GLU A 21 -11.99 15.08 3.81
C GLU A 21 -11.63 14.95 2.32
N VAL A 22 -12.62 15.10 1.45
CA VAL A 22 -12.38 15.22 -0.01
C VAL A 22 -12.32 16.69 -0.35
N LEU A 23 -11.17 17.16 -0.83
CA LEU A 23 -11.00 18.54 -1.22
C LEU A 23 -11.77 18.86 -2.50
N PRO A 24 -12.26 20.11 -2.66
CA PRO A 24 -12.93 20.54 -3.88
C PRO A 24 -12.01 20.44 -5.10
N GLN A 25 -12.57 19.95 -6.22
CA GLN A 25 -11.85 19.86 -7.50
C GLN A 25 -11.38 21.24 -7.96
N THR A 26 -10.07 21.44 -8.08
CA THR A 26 -9.51 22.68 -8.65
C THR A 26 -9.56 22.64 -10.18
N ARG A 27 -9.75 23.81 -10.82
CA ARG A 27 -9.96 23.94 -12.28
C ARG A 27 -8.72 23.65 -13.16
N GLN A 28 -7.62 23.14 -12.60
CA GLN A 28 -6.42 22.72 -13.33
C GLN A 28 -6.26 21.21 -13.22
N ARG A 29 -6.65 20.48 -14.28
CA ARG A 29 -6.77 19.00 -14.37
C ARG A 29 -7.55 18.38 -13.19
N PRO A 30 -8.69 17.70 -13.44
CA PRO A 30 -9.49 17.13 -12.36
C PRO A 30 -8.70 16.01 -11.69
N ARG A 31 -8.12 16.29 -10.52
CA ARG A 31 -7.73 15.29 -9.54
C ARG A 31 -8.50 15.64 -8.28
N VAL A 32 -9.40 14.76 -7.90
CA VAL A 32 -10.01 14.80 -6.57
C VAL A 32 -8.87 14.56 -5.60
N GLU A 33 -8.41 15.59 -4.89
CA GLU A 33 -7.37 15.46 -3.88
C GLU A 33 -8.01 14.96 -2.58
N PHE A 34 -7.76 13.70 -2.24
CA PHE A 34 -8.14 13.12 -0.96
C PHE A 34 -6.99 13.28 0.02
N TRP A 35 -7.29 13.89 1.17
CA TRP A 35 -6.32 14.12 2.25
C TRP A 35 -6.79 13.33 3.48
N PRO A 36 -6.28 12.10 3.67
CA PRO A 36 -6.63 11.30 4.84
C PRO A 36 -6.09 11.95 6.11
N ASP A 37 -6.89 11.87 7.19
CA ASP A 37 -6.41 12.19 8.53
C ASP A 37 -5.57 11.01 9.03
N TRP A 38 -4.27 11.04 8.72
CA TRP A 38 -3.35 9.96 9.08
C TRP A 38 -3.25 9.71 10.59
N ASP A 39 -3.50 10.71 11.44
CA ASP A 39 -3.48 10.53 12.88
C ASP A 39 -4.71 9.74 13.34
N HIS A 40 -5.88 10.02 12.77
CA HIS A 40 -7.07 9.19 12.98
C HIS A 40 -6.89 7.77 12.43
N ILE A 41 -6.43 7.65 11.17
CA ILE A 41 -6.21 6.35 10.50
C ILE A 41 -5.21 5.47 11.26
N ALA A 42 -4.16 6.05 11.82
CA ALA A 42 -3.17 5.35 12.63
C ALA A 42 -3.67 4.94 14.02
N SER A 43 -4.83 5.44 14.46
CA SER A 43 -5.38 5.20 15.79
C SER A 43 -6.21 3.90 15.84
N PRO A 44 -6.36 3.28 17.03
CA PRO A 44 -7.25 2.14 17.21
C PRO A 44 -8.75 2.44 16.97
N ALA A 45 -9.11 3.72 16.84
CA ALA A 45 -10.50 4.14 16.62
C ALA A 45 -10.92 4.07 15.15
N ALA A 46 -9.97 4.05 14.21
CA ALA A 46 -10.28 3.90 12.79
C ALA A 46 -10.75 2.47 12.50
N SER A 47 -11.78 2.35 11.66
CA SER A 47 -12.22 1.06 11.13
C SER A 47 -11.17 0.48 10.17
N THR A 48 -11.08 -0.85 10.10
CA THR A 48 -10.17 -1.55 9.17
C THR A 48 -10.43 -1.11 7.73
N GLU A 49 -11.69 -0.92 7.37
CA GLU A 49 -12.08 -0.52 6.03
C GLU A 49 -11.69 0.95 5.73
N ALA A 50 -11.75 1.86 6.71
CA ALA A 50 -11.25 3.23 6.54
C ALA A 50 -9.71 3.25 6.36
N VAL A 51 -8.99 2.41 7.10
CA VAL A 51 -7.53 2.24 6.95
C VAL A 51 -7.18 1.75 5.54
N VAL A 52 -7.86 0.70 5.07
CA VAL A 52 -7.69 0.13 3.73
C VAL A 52 -7.99 1.16 2.65
N ALA A 53 -9.09 1.89 2.81
CA ALA A 53 -9.51 2.97 1.92
C ALA A 53 -8.43 4.06 1.82
N ALA A 54 -7.88 4.50 2.95
CA ALA A 54 -6.81 5.49 2.98
C ALA A 54 -5.50 5.00 2.34
N LEU A 55 -5.13 3.73 2.52
CA LEU A 55 -3.89 3.18 1.98
C LEU A 55 -3.92 2.95 0.46
N THR A 56 -5.09 2.64 -0.11
CA THR A 56 -5.20 2.16 -1.50
C THR A 56 -5.85 3.12 -2.47
N LEU A 57 -6.76 3.97 -1.97
CA LEU A 57 -7.56 4.87 -2.80
C LEU A 57 -7.22 6.34 -2.56
N SER A 58 -6.14 6.60 -1.81
CA SER A 58 -5.65 7.96 -1.61
C SER A 58 -5.09 8.55 -2.89
N ALA A 59 -5.45 9.81 -3.15
CA ALA A 59 -4.90 10.59 -4.26
C ALA A 59 -3.49 11.13 -3.98
N VAL A 60 -3.03 11.03 -2.73
CA VAL A 60 -1.69 11.36 -2.27
C VAL A 60 -0.96 10.10 -1.83
N ASP A 61 0.36 10.08 -2.00
CA ASP A 61 1.19 8.99 -1.51
C ASP A 61 1.03 8.84 0.01
N VAL A 62 0.96 7.58 0.47
CA VAL A 62 0.94 7.27 1.89
C VAL A 62 2.28 7.69 2.50
N PRO A 63 2.31 8.60 3.50
CA PRO A 63 3.53 8.99 4.16
C PRO A 63 4.22 7.77 4.79
N GLU A 64 5.55 7.69 4.73
CA GLU A 64 6.31 6.55 5.26
C GLU A 64 5.95 6.27 6.74
N ARG A 65 5.88 7.35 7.53
CA ARG A 65 5.49 7.29 8.94
C ARG A 65 4.11 6.66 9.16
N ALA A 66 3.17 6.82 8.23
CA ALA A 66 1.81 6.30 8.37
C ALA A 66 1.80 4.78 8.27
N TRP A 67 2.63 4.18 7.41
CA TRP A 67 2.76 2.73 7.30
C TRP A 67 3.24 2.09 8.60
N ALA A 68 4.29 2.63 9.21
CA ALA A 68 4.81 2.11 10.47
C ALA A 68 3.75 2.16 11.60
N LEU A 69 2.96 3.24 11.63
CA LEU A 69 1.88 3.41 12.60
C LEU A 69 0.73 2.42 12.32
N VAL A 70 0.26 2.34 11.08
CA VAL A 70 -0.84 1.45 10.68
C VAL A 70 -0.49 -0.01 10.93
N VAL A 71 0.72 -0.46 10.57
CA VAL A 71 1.14 -1.84 10.81
C VAL A 71 1.20 -2.13 12.30
N ARG A 72 1.71 -1.20 13.11
CA ARG A 72 1.78 -1.38 14.56
C ARG A 72 0.38 -1.45 15.20
N THR A 73 -0.54 -0.61 14.75
CA THR A 73 -1.89 -0.51 15.35
C THR A 73 -2.83 -1.60 14.85
N HIS A 74 -2.84 -1.86 13.54
CA HIS A 74 -3.88 -2.65 12.86
C HIS A 74 -3.40 -4.01 12.36
N CYS A 75 -2.09 -4.24 12.27
CA CYS A 75 -1.51 -5.50 11.78
C CYS A 75 -0.56 -6.15 12.82
N PRO A 76 -1.07 -6.59 13.99
CA PRO A 76 -0.24 -7.04 15.11
C PRO A 76 0.68 -8.23 14.77
N ARG A 77 0.27 -9.14 13.89
CA ARG A 77 1.09 -10.28 13.47
C ARG A 77 2.19 -9.82 12.51
N ALA A 78 1.87 -8.96 11.55
CA ALA A 78 2.88 -8.37 10.68
C ALA A 78 3.92 -7.57 11.49
N HIS A 79 3.45 -6.74 12.43
CA HIS A 79 4.33 -5.97 13.32
C HIS A 79 5.24 -6.86 14.15
N LYS A 80 4.70 -7.95 14.74
CA LYS A 80 5.50 -8.91 15.50
C LYS A 80 6.53 -9.63 14.62
N ALA A 81 6.17 -9.99 13.39
CA ALA A 81 7.09 -10.63 12.45
C ALA A 81 8.25 -9.68 12.06
N LEU A 82 7.95 -8.42 11.76
CA LEU A 82 8.95 -7.38 11.50
C LEU A 82 9.88 -7.17 12.69
N ALA A 83 9.31 -7.07 13.90
CA ALA A 83 10.08 -6.91 15.14
C ALA A 83 11.01 -8.10 15.41
N ALA A 84 10.55 -9.33 15.17
CA ALA A 84 11.36 -10.54 15.32
C ALA A 84 12.55 -10.59 14.35
N LEU A 85 12.40 -9.97 13.17
CA LEU A 85 13.46 -9.85 12.16
C LEU A 85 14.34 -8.60 12.36
N GLY A 86 14.00 -7.71 13.29
CA GLY A 86 14.68 -6.43 13.46
C GLY A 86 14.54 -5.50 12.25
N LEU A 87 13.48 -5.67 11.45
CA LEU A 87 13.25 -4.92 10.21
C LEU A 87 12.11 -3.91 10.39
N PRO A 88 12.24 -2.69 9.84
CA PRO A 88 11.14 -1.75 9.72
C PRO A 88 10.23 -2.12 8.53
N ILE A 89 8.98 -1.64 8.51
CA ILE A 89 8.04 -1.94 7.39
C ILE A 89 8.53 -1.32 6.08
N GLU A 90 9.26 -0.21 6.17
CA GLU A 90 9.89 0.51 5.07
C GLU A 90 10.83 -0.39 4.28
N SER A 91 11.56 -1.30 4.94
CA SER A 91 12.41 -2.26 4.23
C SER A 91 11.60 -3.20 3.34
N VAL A 92 10.35 -3.50 3.70
CA VAL A 92 9.43 -4.28 2.86
C VAL A 92 8.87 -3.42 1.74
N LEU A 93 8.43 -2.19 2.03
CA LEU A 93 7.84 -1.26 1.06
C LEU A 93 8.80 -0.90 -0.08
N TYR A 94 10.09 -0.75 0.23
CA TYR A 94 11.11 -0.33 -0.73
C TYR A 94 11.95 -1.49 -1.29
N GLY A 95 11.53 -2.74 -1.06
CA GLY A 95 12.21 -3.92 -1.62
C GLY A 95 13.63 -4.12 -1.08
N GLN A 96 13.91 -3.66 0.14
CA GLN A 96 15.19 -3.84 0.83
C GLN A 96 15.21 -5.13 1.69
N ALA A 97 14.07 -5.82 1.81
CA ALA A 97 13.94 -7.10 2.47
C ALA A 97 13.96 -8.27 1.45
N PRO A 98 14.38 -9.48 1.86
CA PRO A 98 14.29 -10.68 1.03
C PRO A 98 12.87 -10.94 0.50
N ALA A 99 12.73 -11.50 -0.71
CA ALA A 99 11.43 -11.67 -1.37
C ALA A 99 10.44 -12.54 -0.57
N ASP A 100 10.93 -13.57 0.12
CA ASP A 100 10.14 -14.42 1.01
C ASP A 100 9.65 -13.65 2.25
N VAL A 101 10.47 -12.75 2.80
CA VAL A 101 10.07 -11.83 3.87
C VAL A 101 9.01 -10.86 3.37
N VAL A 102 9.21 -10.24 2.21
CA VAL A 102 8.24 -9.31 1.60
C VAL A 102 6.89 -10.02 1.38
N ALA A 103 6.89 -11.21 0.79
CA ALA A 103 5.68 -11.99 0.55
C ALA A 103 4.96 -12.38 1.84
N THR A 104 5.72 -12.78 2.87
CA THR A 104 5.17 -13.13 4.19
C THR A 104 4.52 -11.93 4.87
N ILE A 105 5.22 -10.79 4.90
CA ILE A 105 4.69 -9.56 5.52
C ILE A 105 3.46 -9.05 4.76
N ALA A 106 3.50 -9.02 3.42
CA ALA A 106 2.35 -8.67 2.60
C ALA A 106 1.13 -9.57 2.86
N THR A 107 1.35 -10.88 2.99
CA THR A 107 0.29 -11.84 3.31
C THR A 107 -0.33 -11.55 4.69
N LEU A 108 0.50 -11.26 5.70
CA LEU A 108 0.01 -10.93 7.04
C LEU A 108 -0.77 -9.63 7.06
N VAL A 109 -0.21 -8.57 6.48
CA VAL A 109 -0.85 -7.25 6.38
C VAL A 109 -2.21 -7.36 5.69
N ASN A 110 -2.28 -7.99 4.52
CA ASN A 110 -3.53 -8.15 3.78
C ASN A 110 -4.54 -9.00 4.54
N ALA A 111 -4.11 -10.06 5.23
CA ALA A 111 -5.02 -10.89 6.03
C ALA A 111 -5.58 -10.15 7.25
N GLU A 112 -4.78 -9.31 7.91
CA GLU A 112 -5.20 -8.53 9.08
C GLU A 112 -6.07 -7.34 8.68
N LEU A 113 -5.81 -6.77 7.50
CA LEU A 113 -6.65 -5.74 6.90
C LEU A 113 -7.79 -6.36 6.07
N GLY A 114 -8.52 -7.30 6.66
CA GLY A 114 -9.78 -7.81 6.11
C GLY A 114 -9.67 -8.65 4.84
N GLY A 115 -8.47 -9.06 4.44
CA GLY A 115 -8.25 -9.74 3.17
C GLY A 115 -8.21 -8.81 1.97
N PHE A 116 -7.99 -7.51 2.17
CA PHE A 116 -7.82 -6.56 1.08
C PHE A 116 -6.38 -6.60 0.54
N GLU A 117 -6.22 -6.52 -0.78
CA GLU A 117 -4.90 -6.45 -1.43
C GLU A 117 -4.33 -5.02 -1.31
N VAL A 118 -3.90 -4.63 -0.11
CA VAL A 118 -3.35 -3.29 0.17
C VAL A 118 -1.83 -3.20 0.04
N LEU A 119 -1.15 -4.31 0.29
CA LEU A 119 0.30 -4.43 0.11
C LEU A 119 0.57 -5.54 -0.90
N THR A 120 1.03 -5.15 -2.10
CA THR A 120 1.42 -6.10 -3.14
C THR A 120 2.92 -6.35 -3.06
N ALA A 121 3.31 -7.59 -2.79
CA ALA A 121 4.69 -8.04 -2.93
C ALA A 121 5.00 -8.22 -4.42
N LEU A 122 5.68 -7.25 -5.03
CA LEU A 122 6.24 -7.42 -6.37
C LEU A 122 7.60 -8.09 -6.25
N ASP A 123 7.71 -9.33 -6.73
CA ASP A 123 8.99 -9.96 -6.99
C ASP A 123 9.60 -9.24 -8.21
N VAL A 124 10.34 -8.17 -7.95
CA VAL A 124 10.96 -7.33 -8.98
C VAL A 124 11.84 -8.15 -9.94
N PRO A 125 12.65 -9.12 -9.49
CA PRO A 125 13.30 -10.08 -10.38
C PRO A 125 12.34 -10.85 -11.30
N ALA A 126 11.26 -11.42 -10.77
CA ALA A 126 10.27 -12.14 -11.59
C ALA A 126 9.53 -11.22 -12.58
N MET A 127 9.15 -10.02 -12.13
CA MET A 127 8.52 -9.00 -12.97
C MET A 127 9.50 -8.48 -14.04
N THR A 128 10.77 -8.32 -13.70
CA THR A 128 11.82 -7.94 -14.66
C THR A 128 12.02 -9.06 -15.68
N ALA A 129 12.04 -10.33 -15.25
CA ALA A 129 12.12 -11.47 -16.15
C ALA A 129 10.89 -11.56 -17.07
N GLU A 130 9.69 -11.30 -16.55
CA GLU A 130 8.45 -11.25 -17.33
C GLU A 130 8.45 -10.09 -18.34
N VAL A 131 8.86 -8.89 -17.92
CA VAL A 131 9.01 -7.72 -18.80
C VAL A 131 10.07 -7.99 -19.88
N ILE A 132 11.20 -8.60 -19.53
CA ILE A 132 12.24 -9.01 -20.50
C ILE A 132 11.69 -10.05 -21.47
N ALA A 133 10.92 -11.05 -20.98
CA ALA A 133 10.31 -12.07 -21.81
C ALA A 133 9.29 -11.48 -22.79
N ILE A 134 8.48 -10.52 -22.35
CA ILE A 134 7.51 -9.80 -23.18
C ILE A 134 8.19 -8.89 -24.20
N LEU A 135 9.23 -8.16 -23.78
CA LEU A 135 9.92 -7.18 -24.62
C LEU A 135 11.06 -7.78 -25.46
N GLY A 136 11.37 -9.06 -25.28
CA GLY A 136 12.48 -9.75 -25.96
C GLY A 136 13.88 -9.29 -25.52
N GLY A 137 13.98 -8.50 -24.45
CA GLY A 137 15.24 -7.93 -23.97
C GLY A 137 15.02 -6.91 -22.85
N VAL A 138 16.11 -6.52 -22.17
CA VAL A 138 16.08 -5.45 -21.16
C VAL A 138 15.82 -4.12 -21.88
N PRO A 139 14.71 -3.41 -21.58
CA PRO A 139 14.45 -2.11 -22.18
C PRO A 139 15.60 -1.15 -21.85
N ARG A 140 16.30 -0.68 -22.88
CA ARG A 140 17.28 0.39 -22.77
C ARG A 140 16.55 1.70 -23.00
N PHE A 141 16.45 2.52 -21.97
CA PHE A 141 16.06 3.91 -22.14
C PHE A 141 17.26 4.64 -22.74
N ASP A 142 17.19 4.96 -24.02
CA ASP A 142 18.20 5.77 -24.69
C ASP A 142 18.11 7.20 -24.12
N ASP A 143 19.15 7.67 -23.43
CA ASP A 143 19.26 9.02 -22.84
C ASP A 143 19.35 10.14 -23.91
N ARG A 144 18.87 9.91 -25.13
CA ARG A 144 18.90 10.90 -26.21
C ARG A 144 17.71 11.84 -26.10
N ARG A 145 17.77 12.74 -25.13
CA ARG A 145 17.22 14.08 -25.32
C ARG A 145 18.31 14.93 -25.98
N SER A 146 18.22 15.03 -27.30
CA SER A 146 18.80 16.10 -28.11
C SER A 146 17.67 16.89 -28.74
#